data_AF-A0A0P6XDP6-F1
#
_entry.id   AF-A0A0P6XDP6-F1
#
_cell.length_a   1.000
_cell.length_b   1.000
_cell.length_c   1.000
_cell.angle_alpha   90.00
_cell.angle_beta   90.00
_cell.angle_gamma   90.00
#
_symmetry.space_group_name_H-M   'P 1'
#
loop_
_entity.id
_entity.type
_entity.pdbx_description
1 polymer ?
#
loop_
_entity_poly.entity_id
_entity_poly.type
_entity_poly.pdbx_seq_one_letter_code
_entity_poly.pdbx_strand_id
1 'polypeptide(L)'
;MIPITVHDLILTMAVSMFVIGLVSIGAGVFLLVTKIIGEDVKTIAKQTTQIAQKGLADDIAGLVGNASSLIEGLNQLVKTTSGIGTFLVVVGIVIVVASFLMALQIL
;
A
#
# COMPACT_ATOMS: atom_id res chain seq x y z
N MET A 1 33.40 27.96 5.16
CA MET A 1 32.30 28.08 4.19
C MET A 1 32.69 27.26 2.97
N ILE A 2 32.15 26.04 2.87
CA ILE A 2 32.37 25.18 1.70
C ILE A 2 31.67 25.89 0.53
N PRO A 3 32.36 26.21 -0.57
CA PRO A 3 31.72 26.83 -1.73
C PRO A 3 30.81 25.78 -2.38
N ILE A 4 29.55 25.74 -1.96
CA ILE A 4 28.52 24.95 -2.63
C ILE A 4 28.18 25.70 -3.92
N THR A 5 28.52 25.10 -5.06
CA THR A 5 28.04 25.62 -6.34
C THR A 5 26.59 25.23 -6.56
N VAL A 6 25.88 25.98 -7.42
CA VAL A 6 24.48 25.68 -7.76
C VAL A 6 24.34 24.27 -8.33
N HIS A 7 25.35 23.79 -9.05
CA HIS A 7 25.43 22.43 -9.60
C HIS A 7 25.42 21.37 -8.50
N ASP A 8 26.26 21.51 -7.47
CA ASP A 8 26.31 20.59 -6.32
C ASP A 8 24.98 20.54 -5.55
N LEU A 9 24.28 21.68 -5.47
CA LEU A 9 23.00 21.78 -4.81
C LEU A 9 21.91 21.02 -5.57
N ILE A 10 21.81 21.22 -6.89
CA ILE A 10 20.82 20.51 -7.72
C ILE A 10 21.14 19.01 -7.76
N LEU A 11 22.42 18.62 -7.80
CA LEU A 11 22.84 17.21 -7.72
C LEU A 11 22.37 16.57 -6.41
N THR A 12 22.58 17.25 -5.27
CA THR A 12 22.15 16.77 -3.96
C THR A 12 20.61 16.62 -3.87
N MET A 13 19.86 17.55 -4.45
CA MET A 13 18.40 17.47 -4.55
C MET A 13 17.94 16.30 -5.43
N ALA A 14 18.59 16.09 -6.59
CA ALA A 14 18.26 15.00 -7.50
C ALA A 14 18.48 13.63 -6.81
N VAL A 15 19.63 13.45 -6.14
CA VAL A 15 19.96 12.22 -5.42
C VAL A 15 18.96 11.97 -4.28
N SER A 16 18.64 12.99 -3.48
CA SER A 16 17.68 12.81 -2.38
C SER A 16 16.26 12.50 -2.88
N MET A 17 15.79 13.14 -3.96
CA MET A 17 14.51 12.79 -4.58
C MET A 17 14.51 11.35 -5.14
N PHE A 18 15.62 10.91 -5.74
CA PHE A 18 15.73 9.55 -6.26
C PHE A 18 15.54 8.51 -5.15
N VAL A 19 16.21 8.71 -4.01
CA VAL A 19 16.10 7.83 -2.85
C VAL A 19 14.67 7.82 -2.29
N ILE A 20 14.04 8.99 -2.14
CA ILE A 20 12.65 9.09 -1.67
C ILE A 20 11.68 8.37 -2.61
N GLY A 21 11.89 8.51 -3.93
CA GLY A 21 11.10 7.81 -4.94
C GLY A 21 11.22 6.29 -4.82
N LEU A 22 12.45 5.78 -4.65
CA LEU A 22 12.72 4.35 -4.44
C LEU A 22 12.07 3.81 -3.17
N VAL A 23 12.17 4.54 -2.05
CA VAL A 23 11.52 4.14 -0.78
C VAL A 23 10.01 4.12 -0.92
N SER A 24 9.42 5.10 -1.62
CA SER A 24 7.97 5.16 -1.86
C SER A 24 7.47 3.98 -2.70
N ILE A 25 8.23 3.61 -3.75
CA ILE A 25 7.91 2.41 -4.56
C ILE A 25 8.01 1.15 -3.69
N GLY A 26 9.09 1.00 -2.92
CA GLY A 26 9.30 -0.17 -2.06
C GLY A 26 8.18 -0.34 -1.04
N ALA A 27 7.79 0.73 -0.36
CA ALA A 27 6.66 0.72 0.58
C ALA A 27 5.32 0.43 -0.12
N GLY A 28 5.10 0.99 -1.31
CA GLY A 28 3.88 0.72 -2.09
C GLY A 28 3.75 -0.74 -2.51
N VAL A 29 4.84 -1.34 -3.00
CA VAL A 29 4.89 -2.76 -3.36
C VAL A 29 4.68 -3.64 -2.12
N PHE A 30 5.32 -3.31 -0.99
CA PHE A 30 5.12 -4.04 0.25
C PHE A 30 3.64 -4.07 0.68
N LEU A 31 2.95 -2.93 0.64
CA LEU A 31 1.51 -2.85 0.94
C LEU A 31 0.66 -3.70 -0.01
N LEU A 32 0.99 -3.71 -1.31
CA LEU A 32 0.29 -4.52 -2.31
C LEU A 32 0.48 -6.03 -2.07
N VAL A 33 1.70 -6.48 -1.76
CA VAL A 33 1.98 -7.89 -1.47
C VAL A 33 1.22 -8.36 -0.23
N THR A 34 1.18 -7.53 0.81
CA THR A 34 0.47 -7.84 2.07
C THR A 34 -1.03 -8.02 1.85
N LYS A 35 -1.61 -7.29 0.89
CA LYS A 35 -3.02 -7.39 0.53
C LYS A 35 -3.37 -8.74 -0.11
N ILE A 36 -2.51 -9.27 -0.99
CA ILE A 36 -2.71 -10.56 -1.66
C ILE A 36 -2.87 -11.67 -0.61
N ILE A 37 -2.03 -11.65 0.44
CA ILE A 37 -2.09 -12.61 1.55
C ILE A 37 -3.39 -12.45 2.37
N GLY A 38 -3.86 -11.21 2.55
CA GLY A 38 -5.09 -10.92 3.29
C GLY A 38 -6.38 -11.35 2.59
N GLU A 39 -6.42 -11.39 1.25
CA GLU A 39 -7.61 -11.79 0.49
C GLU A 39 -7.93 -13.30 0.63
N ASP A 40 -6.91 -14.15 0.74
CA ASP A 40 -7.08 -15.60 0.94
C ASP A 40 -7.68 -15.91 2.32
N VAL A 41 -7.14 -15.29 3.37
CA VAL A 41 -7.62 -15.43 4.75
C VAL A 41 -9.08 -14.97 4.86
N LYS A 42 -9.43 -13.86 4.21
CA LYS A 42 -10.81 -13.35 4.17
C LYS A 42 -11.76 -14.34 3.50
N THR A 43 -11.33 -15.00 2.44
CA THR A 43 -12.16 -15.98 1.70
C THR A 43 -12.45 -17.22 2.55
N ILE A 44 -11.43 -17.73 3.26
CA ILE A 44 -11.57 -18.87 4.19
C ILE A 44 -12.50 -18.52 5.34
N ALA A 45 -12.35 -17.34 5.95
CA ALA A 45 -13.23 -16.87 7.02
C ALA A 45 -14.68 -16.77 6.55
N LYS A 46 -14.93 -16.23 5.35
CA LYS A 46 -16.27 -16.09 4.77
C LYS A 46 -16.94 -17.45 4.53
N GLN A 47 -16.20 -18.42 3.96
CA GLN A 47 -16.71 -19.77 3.74
C GLN A 47 -17.00 -20.50 5.06
N THR A 48 -16.12 -20.36 6.06
CA THR A 48 -16.31 -20.95 7.40
C THR A 48 -17.54 -20.37 8.11
N THR A 49 -17.75 -19.05 7.98
CA THR A 49 -18.94 -18.36 8.53
C THR A 49 -20.24 -18.88 7.90
N GLN A 50 -20.26 -19.11 6.59
CA GLN A 50 -21.42 -19.69 5.90
C GLN A 50 -21.70 -21.15 6.29
N ILE A 51 -20.66 -21.94 6.56
CA ILE A 51 -20.80 -23.32 7.04
C ILE A 51 -21.38 -23.33 8.47
N ALA A 52 -20.91 -22.43 9.34
CA ALA A 52 -21.45 -22.28 10.70
C ALA A 52 -22.92 -21.82 10.70
N GLN A 53 -23.29 -20.90 9.80
CA GLN A 53 -24.68 -20.45 9.62
C GLN A 53 -25.65 -21.56 9.22
N LYS A 54 -25.20 -22.55 8.43
CA LYS A 54 -26.07 -23.66 7.98
C LYS A 54 -26.35 -24.72 9.07
N GLY A 55 -25.66 -24.69 10.21
CA GLY A 55 -25.74 -25.76 11.23
C GLY A 55 -26.32 -25.35 12.61
N LEU A 56 -26.50 -24.07 12.92
CA LEU A 56 -26.72 -23.59 14.30
C LEU A 56 -27.76 -22.45 14.41
N ALA A 57 -28.85 -22.58 13.65
CA ALA A 57 -29.60 -21.46 13.07
C ALA A 57 -30.38 -20.48 13.98
N ASP A 58 -30.41 -20.60 15.32
CA ASP A 58 -31.18 -19.64 16.16
C ASP A 58 -30.36 -18.84 17.19
N ASP A 59 -29.33 -19.41 17.84
CA ASP A 59 -28.58 -18.70 18.91
C ASP A 59 -27.31 -17.97 18.42
N ILE A 60 -26.71 -18.40 17.29
CA ILE A 60 -25.42 -17.85 16.81
C ILE A 60 -25.59 -16.85 15.66
N ALA A 61 -26.80 -16.73 15.08
CA ALA A 61 -27.09 -15.80 13.99
C ALA A 61 -26.72 -14.34 14.33
N GLY A 62 -26.96 -13.89 15.57
CA GLY A 62 -26.60 -12.55 16.04
C GLY A 62 -25.08 -12.34 16.19
N LEU A 63 -24.35 -13.34 16.68
CA LEU A 63 -22.88 -13.31 16.83
C LEU A 63 -22.17 -13.35 15.46
N VAL A 64 -22.70 -14.16 14.55
CA VAL A 64 -22.23 -14.25 13.16
C VAL A 64 -22.48 -12.97 12.38
N GLY A 65 -23.58 -12.26 12.65
CA GLY A 65 -23.84 -10.94 12.07
C GLY A 65 -22.76 -9.92 12.43
N ASN A 66 -22.32 -9.93 13.69
CA ASN A 66 -21.25 -9.04 14.15
C ASN A 66 -19.87 -9.44 13.56
N ALA A 67 -19.59 -10.74 13.44
CA ALA A 67 -18.39 -11.23 12.74
C ALA A 67 -18.40 -10.85 11.25
N SER A 68 -19.57 -10.91 10.60
CA SER A 68 -19.73 -10.50 9.20
C SER A 68 -19.48 -9.00 9.02
N SER A 69 -19.98 -8.15 9.92
CA SER A 69 -19.67 -6.71 9.94
C SER A 69 -18.17 -6.45 10.12
N LEU A 70 -17.48 -7.26 10.95
CA LEU A 70 -16.04 -7.13 11.15
C LEU A 70 -15.25 -7.55 9.90
N ILE A 71 -15.68 -8.62 9.21
CA ILE A 71 -15.11 -9.05 7.91
C ILE A 71 -15.32 -7.96 6.84
N GLU A 72 -16.49 -7.32 6.82
CA GLU A 72 -16.79 -6.22 5.90
C GLU A 72 -15.90 -5.00 6.18
N GLY A 73 -15.70 -4.64 7.46
CA GLY A 73 -14.76 -3.59 7.86
C GLY A 73 -13.31 -3.91 7.51
N LEU A 74 -12.87 -5.14 7.75
CA LEU A 74 -11.54 -5.62 7.36
C LEU A 74 -11.35 -5.51 5.85
N ASN A 75 -12.39 -5.85 5.07
CA ASN A 75 -12.38 -5.70 3.61
C ASN A 75 -12.16 -4.25 3.17
N GLN A 76 -12.85 -3.30 3.81
CA GLN A 76 -12.67 -1.87 3.51
C GLN A 76 -11.26 -1.38 3.85
N LEU A 77 -10.68 -1.86 4.95
CA LEU A 77 -9.30 -1.55 5.33
C LEU A 77 -8.29 -2.13 4.32
N VAL A 78 -8.42 -3.40 3.94
CA VAL A 78 -7.56 -4.04 2.92
C VAL A 78 -7.68 -3.34 1.56
N LYS A 79 -8.89 -2.95 1.16
CA LYS A 79 -9.12 -2.21 -0.10
C LYS A 79 -8.47 -0.82 -0.05
N THR A 80 -8.60 -0.11 1.06
CA THR A 80 -7.96 1.21 1.26
C THR A 80 -6.44 1.09 1.26
N THR A 81 -5.87 0.14 1.99
CA THR A 81 -4.42 -0.12 2.02
C THR A 81 -3.87 -0.48 0.64
N SER A 82 -4.61 -1.24 -0.16
CA SER A 82 -4.27 -1.52 -1.57
C SER A 82 -4.30 -0.28 -2.44
N GLY A 83 -5.29 0.60 -2.25
CA GLY A 83 -5.38 1.88 -2.96
C GLY A 83 -4.20 2.78 -2.62
N ILE A 84 -3.85 2.89 -1.35
CA ILE A 84 -2.68 3.64 -0.86
C ILE A 84 -1.39 3.04 -1.44
N GLY A 85 -1.24 1.72 -1.44
CA GLY A 85 -0.05 1.05 -2.01
C GLY A 85 0.12 1.34 -3.49
N THR A 86 -0.95 1.25 -4.28
CA THR A 86 -0.93 1.58 -5.72
C THR A 86 -0.56 3.05 -5.95
N PHE A 87 -1.15 3.95 -5.17
CA PHE A 87 -0.84 5.37 -5.23
C PHE A 87 0.64 5.66 -4.91
N LEU A 88 1.20 5.02 -3.87
CA LEU A 88 2.60 5.17 -3.48
C LEU A 88 3.57 4.74 -4.58
N VAL A 89 3.25 3.64 -5.28
CA VAL A 89 4.06 3.17 -6.43
C VAL A 89 4.03 4.18 -7.56
N VAL A 90 2.84 4.65 -7.96
CA VAL A 90 2.69 5.60 -9.07
C VAL A 90 3.41 6.91 -8.76
N VAL A 91 3.19 7.47 -7.57
CA VAL A 91 3.87 8.70 -7.12
C VAL A 91 5.38 8.50 -7.05
N GLY A 92 5.84 7.37 -6.50
CA GLY A 92 7.25 7.05 -6.45
C GLY A 92 7.90 6.97 -7.84
N ILE A 93 7.24 6.37 -8.83
CA ILE A 93 7.72 6.35 -10.22
C ILE A 93 7.82 7.77 -10.78
N VAL A 94 6.80 8.61 -10.57
CA VAL A 94 6.81 10.01 -11.02
C VAL A 94 7.98 10.78 -10.41
N ILE A 95 8.24 10.59 -9.12
CA ILE A 95 9.38 11.23 -8.41
C ILE A 95 10.72 10.74 -8.98
N VAL A 96 10.87 9.44 -9.25
CA VAL A 96 12.10 8.88 -9.84
C VAL A 96 12.34 9.47 -11.24
N VAL A 97 11.31 9.55 -12.07
CA VAL A 97 11.40 10.16 -13.41
C VAL A 97 11.78 11.64 -13.30
N ALA A 98 11.14 12.39 -12.40
CA ALA A 98 11.45 13.80 -12.17
C ALA A 98 12.91 14.00 -11.72
N SER A 99 13.39 13.14 -10.81
CA SER A 99 14.80 13.15 -10.37
C SER A 99 15.76 12.87 -11.54
N PHE A 100 15.44 11.90 -12.40
CA PHE A 100 16.25 11.60 -13.57
C PHE A 100 16.30 12.77 -14.57
N LEU A 101 15.17 13.45 -14.79
CA LEU A 101 15.10 14.65 -15.64
C LEU A 101 15.93 15.81 -15.07
N MET A 102 15.89 16.01 -13.75
CA MET A 102 16.74 17.00 -13.09
C MET A 102 18.23 16.65 -13.25
N ALA A 103 18.60 15.38 -13.05
CA ALA A 103 19.99 14.95 -13.23
C ALA A 103 20.49 15.15 -14.69
N LEU A 104 19.60 15.01 -15.67
CA LEU A 104 19.93 15.18 -17.09
C LEU A 104 20.11 16.65 -17.49
N GLN A 105 19.46 17.61 -16.81
CA GLN A 105 19.71 19.04 -17.00
C GLN A 105 21.08 19.51 -16.46
N ILE A 106 21.67 18.72 -15.56
CA ILE A 106 22.92 19.04 -14.85
C ILE A 106 24.15 18.50 -15.61
N LEU A 107 23.96 17.48 -16.46
CA LEU A 107 24.99 16.80 -17.26
C LEU A 107 25.23 17.51 -18.59
#